data_AF-A0A8W8K421-F1
#
_entry.id   AF-A0A8W8K421-F1
#
_cell.length_a   1.000
_cell.length_b   1.000
_cell.length_c   1.000
_cell.angle_alpha   90.00
_cell.angle_beta   90.00
_cell.angle_gamma   90.00
#
_symmetry.space_group_name_H-M   'P 1'
#
loop_
_entity.id
_entity.type
_entity.pdbx_description
1 polymer ?
#
loop_
_entity_poly.entity_id
_entity_poly.type
_entity_poly.pdbx_seq_one_letter_code
_entity_poly.pdbx_strand_id
1 'polypeptide(L)' 'MGLCSICLETRSRPCCCVPCGHLFCRDCIEAWFTHTRICPDCRKEIDRLQSVF' A
#
# COMPACT_ATOMS: atom_id res chain seq x y z
N MET A 1 0.32 -6.36 -15.55
CA MET A 1 -0.50 -6.72 -14.37
C MET A 1 0.36 -6.54 -13.15
N GLY A 2 0.01 -5.65 -12.21
CA GLY A 2 0.85 -5.48 -11.02
C GLY A 2 0.28 -6.24 -9.83
N LEU A 3 1.18 -6.87 -9.10
CA LEU A 3 0.91 -7.62 -7.88
C LEU A 3 1.07 -6.72 -6.65
N CYS A 4 0.49 -7.13 -5.54
CA CYS A 4 0.69 -6.51 -4.23
C CYS A 4 1.93 -7.13 -3.59
N SER A 5 2.94 -6.35 -3.22
CA SER A 5 4.16 -6.89 -2.58
C SER A 5 3.90 -7.49 -1.18
N ILE A 6 2.72 -7.26 -0.58
CA ILE A 6 2.34 -7.78 0.74
C ILE A 6 1.75 -9.19 0.64
N CYS A 7 0.73 -9.40 -0.20
CA CYS A 7 0.08 -10.71 -0.34
C CYS A 7 0.55 -11.51 -1.57
N LEU A 8 1.37 -10.90 -2.44
CA LEU A 8 1.88 -11.49 -3.70
C LEU A 8 0.79 -11.87 -4.71
N GLU A 9 -0.44 -11.35 -4.53
CA GLU A 9 -1.57 -11.56 -5.43
C GLU A 9 -1.87 -10.32 -6.28
N THR A 10 -2.81 -10.44 -7.22
CA THR A 10 -3.31 -9.31 -8.00
C THR A 10 -3.93 -8.27 -7.07
N ARG A 11 -3.54 -7.00 -7.22
CA ARG A 11 -4.06 -5.92 -6.38
C ARG A 11 -5.57 -5.79 -6.53
N SER A 12 -6.29 -6.14 -5.46
CA SER A 12 -7.72 -5.86 -5.31
C SER A 12 -7.90 -4.53 -4.62
N ARG A 13 -8.72 -3.63 -5.20
CA ARG A 13 -8.98 -2.27 -4.70
C ARG A 13 -7.66 -1.54 -4.36
N PRO A 14 -6.84 -1.19 -5.35
CA PRO A 14 -5.52 -0.63 -5.10
C PRO A 14 -5.58 0.65 -4.27
N CYS A 15 -4.68 0.73 -3.28
CA CYS A 15 -4.44 1.92 -2.47
C CYS A 15 -2.98 2.36 -2.64
N CYS A 16 -2.81 3.66 -2.82
CA CYS A 16 -1.53 4.33 -2.98
C CYS A 16 -1.03 4.88 -1.64
N CYS A 17 0.25 4.65 -1.34
CA CYS A 17 0.93 5.28 -0.21
C CYS A 17 1.40 6.69 -0.60
N VAL A 18 0.95 7.73 0.09
CA VAL A 18 1.40 9.12 -0.14
C VAL A 18 2.52 9.45 0.84
N PRO A 19 3.62 10.09 0.39
CA PRO A 19 3.87 10.62 -0.95
C PRO A 19 4.62 9.67 -1.90
N CYS A 20 4.95 8.45 -1.48
CA CYS A 20 5.89 7.62 -2.24
C CYS A 20 5.31 6.98 -3.51
N GLY A 21 3.98 6.89 -3.67
CA GLY A 21 3.32 6.43 -4.88
C GLY A 21 3.14 4.91 -5.01
N HIS A 22 3.62 4.10 -4.05
CA HIS A 22 3.56 2.64 -4.15
C HIS A 22 2.13 2.13 -3.92
N LEU A 23 1.76 1.09 -4.67
CA LEU A 23 0.39 0.57 -4.78
C LEU A 23 0.28 -0.84 -4.19
N PHE A 24 -0.68 -1.03 -3.31
CA PHE A 24 -0.96 -2.29 -2.63
C PHE A 24 -2.46 -2.59 -2.63
N CYS A 25 -2.88 -3.80 -2.27
CA CYS A 25 -4.29 -4.04 -1.94
C CYS A 25 -4.69 -3.15 -0.77
N ARG A 26 -5.90 -2.59 -0.81
CA ARG A 26 -6.45 -1.77 0.28
C ARG A 26 -6.33 -2.47 1.63
N ASP A 27 -6.86 -3.69 1.73
CA ASP A 27 -6.90 -4.43 3.00
C ASP A 27 -5.49 -4.73 3.53
N CYS A 28 -4.56 -5.08 2.63
CA CYS A 28 -3.17 -5.35 3.00
C CYS A 28 -2.47 -4.10 3.56
N ILE A 29 -2.60 -2.96 2.88
CA ILE A 29 -1.90 -1.74 3.30
C ILE A 29 -2.59 -1.05 4.47
N GLU A 30 -3.91 -1.17 4.64
CA GLU A 30 -4.61 -0.68 5.83
C GLU A 30 -4.18 -1.47 7.08
N ALA A 31 -4.10 -2.81 7.00
CA ALA A 31 -3.58 -3.62 8.09
C ALA A 31 -2.14 -3.25 8.45
N TRP A 32 -1.28 -3.10 7.43
CA TRP A 32 0.12 -2.66 7.62
C TRP A 32 0.21 -1.27 8.26
N PHE A 33 -0.57 -0.31 7.77
CA PHE A 33 -0.59 1.08 8.24
C PHE A 33 -1.04 1.20 9.70
N THR A 34 -1.86 0.26 10.17
CA THR A 34 -2.32 0.20 11.57
C THR A 34 -1.18 -0.16 12.53
N HIS A 35 -0.19 -0.93 12.07
CA HIS A 35 0.97 -1.32 12.88
C HIS A 35 2.21 -0.45 12.64
N THR A 36 2.39 0.09 11.44
CA THR A 36 3.54 0.89 11.06
C THR A 36 3.19 1.91 9.99
N ARG A 37 3.78 3.10 10.07
CA ARG A 37 3.58 4.16 9.08
C ARG A 37 4.69 4.20 8.04
N ILE A 38 5.26 3.05 7.68
CA ILE A 38 6.40 2.95 6.76
C ILE A 38 5.99 2.13 5.53
N CYS A 39 6.28 2.62 4.33
CA CYS A 39 5.97 1.93 3.07
C CYS A 39 6.76 0.60 2.96
N PRO A 40 6.10 -0.53 2.62
CA PRO A 40 6.76 -1.84 2.50
C PRO A 40 7.89 -1.87 1.45
N ASP A 41 7.69 -1.22 0.30
CA ASP A 41 8.65 -1.30 -0.81
C ASP A 41 9.85 -0.36 -0.64
N CYS A 42 9.62 0.89 -0.22
CA CYS A 42 10.65 1.92 -0.22
C CYS A 42 11.06 2.43 1.16
N ARG A 43 10.40 1.95 2.23
CA ARG A 43 10.65 2.34 3.62
C ARG A 43 10.49 3.84 3.93
N LYS A 44 9.81 4.60 3.07
CA LYS A 44 9.43 6.00 3.34
C LYS A 44 8.21 6.06 4.25
N GLU A 45 8.11 7.09 5.06
CA GLU A 45 6.94 7.32 5.90
C GLU A 45 5.67 7.52 5.05
N ILE A 46 4.57 6.97 5.52
CA ILE A 46 3.24 7.06 4.92
C ILE A 46 2.47 8.15 5.67
N ASP A 47 2.16 9.23 4.96
CA ASP A 47 1.31 10.31 5.47
C ASP A 47 -0.16 9.88 5.46
N ARG A 48 -0.61 9.36 4.32
CA ARG A 48 -1.96 8.84 4.14
C ARG A 48 -2.03 7.76 3.07
N LEU A 49 -3.09 6.98 3.15
CA LEU A 49 -3.48 6.03 2.12
C LEU A 49 -4.54 6.67 1.22
N GLN A 50 -4.35 6.57 -0.09
CA GLN A 50 -5.29 7.10 -1.07
C GLN A 50 -5.79 5.95 -1.96
N SER A 51 -7.09 5.63 -1.86
CA SER A 51 -7.72 4.68 -2.77
C SER A 51 -7.69 5.21 -4.19
N VAL A 52 -7.28 4.37 -5.14
CA VAL A 52 -7.29 4.69 -6.56
C VAL A 52 -8.33 3.80 -7.25
N PHE A 53 -9.24 4.43 -7.98
CA PHE A 53 -10.35 3.79 -8.69
C PHE A 53 -9.92 3.41 -10.11
#